data_AF-A0A0V8JR13-F1
#
_entry.id   AF-A0A0V8JR13-F1
#
_cell.length_a   1.000
_cell.length_b   1.000
_cell.length_c   1.000
_cell.angle_alpha   90.00
_cell.angle_beta   90.00
_cell.angle_gamma   90.00
#
_symmetry.space_group_name_H-M   'P 1'
#
loop_
_entity.id
_entity.type
_entity.pdbx_description
1 polymer ?
#
loop_
_entity_poly.entity_id
_entity_poly.type
_entity_poly.pdbx_seq_one_letter_code
_entity_poly.pdbx_strand_id
1 'polypeptide(L)'
;MKWTILELSDYQKDQNQSDSSLEELGMDELILLKGIYALTRQGVTPSRKRLVEFAEASHTPLSEQQVRYRLEMLEEKGLVMKQKGRGGTKLTRKGYVAAEKLKLSLS
;
A
#
# COMPACT_ATOMS: atom_id res chain seq x y z
N MET A 1 -15.77 -2.22 -29.97
CA MET A 1 -15.69 -1.07 -29.04
C MET A 1 -14.47 -0.26 -29.43
N LYS A 2 -14.65 1.00 -29.81
CA LYS A 2 -13.59 1.84 -30.40
C LYS A 2 -13.01 2.69 -29.27
N TRP A 3 -11.88 2.26 -28.72
CA TRP A 3 -11.15 3.03 -27.71
C TRP A 3 -10.44 4.19 -28.40
N THR A 4 -10.63 5.41 -27.89
CA THR A 4 -10.04 6.62 -28.49
C THR A 4 -8.58 6.71 -28.09
N ILE A 5 -7.71 7.24 -28.97
CA ILE A 5 -6.26 7.40 -28.71
C ILE A 5 -6.01 8.19 -27.41
N LEU A 6 -6.87 9.16 -27.09
CA LEU A 6 -6.85 9.91 -25.83
C LEU A 6 -7.07 9.00 -24.59
N GLU A 7 -8.10 8.16 -24.59
CA GLU A 7 -8.37 7.24 -23.46
C GLU A 7 -7.27 6.20 -23.27
N LEU A 8 -6.68 5.70 -24.36
CA LEU A 8 -5.54 4.79 -24.32
C LEU A 8 -4.29 5.46 -23.73
N SER A 9 -4.06 6.74 -24.05
CA SER A 9 -2.94 7.50 -23.47
C SER A 9 -3.11 7.73 -21.97
N ASP A 10 -4.33 8.01 -21.51
CA ASP A 10 -4.63 8.21 -20.09
C ASP A 10 -4.53 6.89 -19.31
N TYR A 11 -4.95 5.77 -19.91
CA TYR A 11 -4.82 4.43 -19.31
C TYR A 11 -3.36 4.00 -19.16
N GLN A 12 -2.54 4.24 -20.19
CA GLN A 12 -1.10 3.95 -20.18
C GLN A 12 -0.36 4.87 -19.20
N LYS A 13 -0.78 6.13 -19.08
CA LYS A 13 -0.22 7.11 -18.15
C LYS A 13 -0.48 6.74 -16.69
N ASP A 14 -1.67 6.24 -16.36
CA ASP A 14 -2.01 5.78 -15.01
C ASP A 14 -1.19 4.54 -14.58
N GLN A 15 -0.93 3.62 -15.52
CA GLN A 15 -0.07 2.45 -15.26
C GLN A 15 1.39 2.86 -15.06
N ASN A 16 1.92 3.76 -15.89
CA ASN A 16 3.32 4.17 -15.85
C ASN A 16 3.64 5.08 -14.64
N GLN A 17 2.70 5.92 -14.21
CA GLN A 17 2.83 6.74 -12.99
C GLN A 17 2.75 5.89 -11.70
N SER A 18 2.03 4.77 -11.76
CA SER A 18 1.90 3.85 -10.62
C SER A 18 3.14 2.98 -10.41
N ASP A 19 3.87 2.64 -11.48
CA ASP A 19 5.12 1.86 -11.42
C ASP A 19 6.26 2.66 -10.80
N SER A 20 6.46 3.92 -11.21
CA SER A 20 7.49 4.78 -10.62
C SER A 20 7.27 5.02 -9.12
N SER A 21 6.00 5.00 -8.67
CA SER A 21 5.64 5.23 -7.27
C SER A 21 6.10 4.11 -6.34
N LEU A 22 6.26 2.88 -6.85
CA LEU A 22 6.70 1.71 -6.07
C LEU A 22 8.23 1.65 -5.92
N GLU A 23 8.96 2.09 -6.95
CA GLU A 23 10.43 2.12 -6.98
C GLU A 23 11.01 3.09 -5.94
N GLU A 24 10.24 4.10 -5.53
CA GLU A 24 10.60 5.04 -4.48
C GLU A 24 10.27 4.58 -3.05
N LEU A 25 9.67 3.40 -2.87
CA LEU A 25 9.34 2.88 -1.53
C LEU A 25 10.51 2.10 -0.96
N GLY A 26 10.83 2.37 0.31
CA GLY A 26 11.76 1.56 1.09
C GLY A 26 11.14 0.22 1.50
N MET A 27 11.98 -0.68 1.99
CA MET A 27 11.58 -2.02 2.42
C MET A 27 10.51 -1.98 3.52
N ASP A 28 10.61 -1.03 4.44
CA ASP A 28 9.65 -0.82 5.53
C ASP A 28 8.27 -0.41 5.00
N GLU A 29 8.20 0.49 4.02
CA GLU A 29 6.95 0.91 3.40
C GLU A 29 6.31 -0.24 2.62
N LEU A 30 7.13 -1.01 1.89
CA LEU A 30 6.68 -2.17 1.14
C LEU A 30 6.09 -3.24 2.06
N ILE A 31 6.75 -3.54 3.19
CA ILE A 31 6.23 -4.53 4.12
C ILE A 31 4.94 -4.08 4.79
N LEU A 32 4.81 -2.79 5.11
CA LEU A 32 3.58 -2.24 5.68
C LEU A 32 2.45 -2.22 4.64
N LEU A 33 2.72 -1.84 3.39
CA LEU A 33 1.73 -1.87 2.32
C LEU A 33 1.21 -3.30 2.10
N LYS A 34 2.11 -4.28 2.09
CA LYS A 34 1.79 -5.72 2.04
C LYS A 34 0.95 -6.15 3.25
N GLY A 35 1.32 -5.72 4.46
CA GLY A 35 0.60 -6.04 5.70
C GLY A 35 -0.83 -5.49 5.71
N ILE A 36 -1.02 -4.23 5.30
CA ILE A 36 -2.35 -3.62 5.19
C ILE A 36 -3.22 -4.40 4.20
N TYR A 37 -2.67 -4.76 3.03
CA TYR A 37 -3.38 -5.56 2.04
C TYR A 37 -3.78 -6.93 2.59
N ALA A 38 -2.85 -7.66 3.20
CA ALA A 38 -3.07 -8.99 3.75
C ALA A 38 -4.15 -8.98 4.86
N LEU A 39 -4.04 -8.07 5.82
CA LEU A 39 -5.02 -7.95 6.92
C LEU A 39 -6.40 -7.57 6.39
N THR A 40 -6.48 -6.63 5.44
CA THR A 40 -7.75 -6.20 4.87
C THR A 40 -8.44 -7.35 4.12
N ARG A 41 -7.68 -8.16 3.37
CA ARG A 41 -8.18 -9.37 2.69
C ARG A 41 -8.68 -10.45 3.66
N GLN A 42 -8.20 -10.45 4.90
CA GLN A 42 -8.66 -11.32 5.97
C GLN A 42 -9.85 -10.74 6.77
N GLY A 43 -10.34 -9.55 6.40
CA GLY A 43 -11.39 -8.85 7.15
C GLY A 43 -10.92 -8.26 8.48
N VAL A 44 -9.60 -8.19 8.71
CA VAL A 44 -9.00 -7.65 9.93
C VAL A 44 -8.64 -6.18 9.71
N THR A 45 -9.05 -5.32 10.64
CA THR A 45 -8.68 -3.90 10.61
C THR A 45 -7.16 -3.72 10.77
N PRO A 46 -6.47 -3.07 9.81
CA PRO A 46 -5.03 -2.81 9.88
C PRO A 46 -4.73 -1.70 10.90
N SER A 47 -4.67 -2.06 12.18
CA SER A 47 -4.22 -1.15 13.24
C SER A 47 -2.70 -1.10 13.30
N ARG A 48 -2.12 -0.04 13.87
CA ARG A 48 -0.65 0.05 14.06
C ARG A 48 -0.08 -1.15 14.80
N LYS A 49 -0.77 -1.64 15.84
CA LYS A 49 -0.36 -2.83 16.59
C LYS A 49 -0.31 -4.07 15.69
N ARG A 50 -1.35 -4.30 14.88
CA ARG A 50 -1.38 -5.41 13.92
C ARG A 50 -0.28 -5.31 12.88
N LEU A 51 0.06 -4.10 12.47
CA LEU A 51 1.13 -3.85 11.49
C LEU A 51 2.52 -4.08 12.10
N VAL A 52 2.74 -3.76 13.37
CA VAL A 52 3.95 -4.13 14.11
C VAL A 52 4.08 -5.65 14.17
N GLU A 53 3.03 -6.36 14.61
CA GLU A 53 3.00 -7.83 14.67
C GLU A 53 3.29 -8.45 13.29
N PHE A 54 2.71 -7.90 12.22
CA PHE A 54 2.93 -8.36 10.86
C PHE A 54 4.38 -8.15 10.39
N ALA A 55 4.95 -6.98 10.67
CA ALA A 55 6.31 -6.63 10.26
C ALA A 55 7.34 -7.53 10.98
N GLU A 56 7.13 -7.77 12.28
CA GLU A 56 7.92 -8.72 13.07
C GLU A 56 7.84 -10.15 12.52
N ALA A 57 6.64 -10.65 12.22
CA ALA A 57 6.43 -11.96 11.61
C ALA A 57 7.04 -12.07 10.20
N SER A 58 7.28 -10.93 9.53
CA SER A 58 7.91 -10.85 8.22
C SER A 58 9.42 -10.62 8.29
N HIS A 59 10.04 -10.81 9.45
CA HIS A 59 11.47 -10.59 9.70
C HIS A 59 11.95 -9.15 9.41
N THR A 60 11.04 -8.18 9.45
CA THR A 60 11.35 -6.74 9.34
C THR A 60 10.75 -6.03 10.55
N PRO A 61 11.31 -6.23 11.76
CA PRO A 61 10.71 -5.70 12.98
C PRO A 61 10.70 -4.17 12.96
N LEU A 62 9.52 -3.58 13.20
CA LEU A 62 9.33 -2.13 13.27
C LEU A 62 8.69 -1.75 14.59
N SER A 63 9.19 -0.68 15.21
CA SER A 63 8.54 -0.06 16.37
C SER A 63 7.22 0.62 15.97
N GLU A 64 6.32 0.83 16.94
CA GLU A 64 5.07 1.58 16.68
C GLU A 64 5.31 3.00 16.11
N GLN A 65 6.41 3.65 16.51
CA GLN A 65 6.77 4.97 15.99
C GLN A 65 7.24 4.90 14.54
N GLN A 66 8.07 3.91 14.19
CA GLN A 66 8.46 3.67 12.80
C GLN A 66 7.23 3.36 11.95
N VAL A 67 6.34 2.48 12.41
CA VAL A 67 5.08 2.18 11.69
C VAL A 67 4.25 3.45 11.48
N ARG A 68 4.12 4.31 12.49
CA ARG A 68 3.40 5.59 12.35
C ARG A 68 4.01 6.47 11.26
N TYR A 69 5.33 6.67 11.31
CA TYR A 69 6.04 7.51 10.35
C TYR A 69 5.93 6.98 8.92
N ARG A 70 6.10 5.66 8.73
CA ARG A 70 5.98 5.03 7.41
C ARG A 70 4.54 5.08 6.87
N LEU A 71 3.53 5.00 7.75
CA LEU A 71 2.13 5.20 7.36
C LEU A 71 1.83 6.64 6.94
N GLU A 72 2.52 7.64 7.50
CA GLU A 72 2.46 9.03 7.01
C GLU A 72 3.03 9.13 5.60
N MET A 73 4.21 8.56 5.35
CA MET A 73 4.82 8.56 4.01
C MET A 73 3.95 7.86 2.96
N LEU A 74 3.34 6.72 3.31
CA LEU A 74 2.42 6.01 2.42
C LEU A 74 1.15 6.82 2.14
N GLU A 75 0.68 7.62 3.10
CA GLU A 75 -0.49 8.49 2.95
C GLU A 75 -0.15 9.70 2.05
N GLU A 76 1.02 10.32 2.23
CA GLU A 76 1.53 11.39 1.37
C GLU A 76 1.68 10.94 -0.09
N LYS A 77 2.08 9.68 -0.32
CA LYS A 77 2.14 9.06 -1.66
C LYS A 77 0.77 8.63 -2.22
N GLY A 78 -0.30 8.83 -1.45
CA GLY A 78 -1.68 8.52 -1.82
C GLY A 78 -1.99 7.03 -1.87
N LEU A 79 -1.18 6.18 -1.23
CA LEU A 79 -1.34 4.72 -1.23
C LEU A 79 -2.27 4.24 -0.11
N VAL A 80 -2.28 4.96 1.01
CA VAL A 80 -3.16 4.67 2.13
C VAL A 80 -3.92 5.91 2.56
N MET A 81 -4.96 5.71 3.35
CA MET A 81 -5.67 6.76 4.06
C MET A 81 -5.93 6.32 5.49
N LYS A 82 -5.75 7.24 6.45
CA LYS A 82 -6.11 7.00 7.85
C LYS A 82 -7.60 7.24 8.02
N GLN A 83 -8.32 6.25 8.56
CA GLN A 83 -9.72 6.44 8.93
C GLN A 83 -9.82 7.18 10.26
N LYS A 84 -10.81 8.07 10.39
CA LYS A 84 -11.16 8.69 11.67
C LYS A 84 -11.63 7.62 12.67
N GLY A 85 -11.27 7.77 13.94
CA GLY A 85 -11.67 6.87 15.02
C GLY A 85 -10.94 5.51 14.99
N ARG A 86 -11.68 4.41 15.19
CA ARG A 86 -11.13 3.05 15.33
C ARG A 86 -11.01 2.28 14.00
N GLY A 87 -11.18 2.96 12.86
CA GLY A 87 -11.17 2.34 11.53
C GLY A 87 -9.79 1.92 11.02
N GLY A 88 -8.70 2.35 11.68
CA GLY A 88 -7.33 1.99 11.30
C GLY A 88 -6.91 2.61 9.97
N THR A 89 -6.02 1.92 9.25
CA THR A 89 -5.52 2.34 7.94
C THR A 89 -6.23 1.57 6.83
N LYS A 90 -6.65 2.25 5.76
CA LYS A 90 -7.18 1.62 4.55
C LYS A 90 -6.30 1.91 3.34
N LEU A 91 -6.24 0.97 2.42
CA LEU A 91 -5.66 1.19 1.10
C LEU A 91 -6.58 2.08 0.26
N THR A 92 -6.00 3.02 -0.47
CA THR A 92 -6.68 3.69 -1.57
C THR A 92 -6.74 2.76 -2.78
N ARG A 93 -7.46 3.14 -3.84
CA ARG A 93 -7.42 2.40 -5.11
C ARG A 93 -5.99 2.24 -5.63
N LYS A 94 -5.17 3.30 -5.55
CA LYS A 94 -3.75 3.28 -5.93
C LYS A 94 -2.96 2.28 -5.08
N GLY A 95 -3.16 2.31 -3.75
CA GLY A 95 -2.50 1.37 -2.84
C GLY A 95 -2.87 -0.09 -3.08
N TYR A 96 -4.12 -0.38 -3.42
CA TYR A 96 -4.55 -1.74 -3.77
C TYR A 96 -3.82 -2.27 -5.00
N VAL A 97 -3.80 -1.50 -6.09
CA VAL A 97 -3.09 -1.89 -7.32
C VAL A 97 -1.60 -2.10 -7.04
N ALA A 98 -0.99 -1.19 -6.29
CA ALA A 98 0.41 -1.28 -5.88
C ALA A 98 0.69 -2.55 -5.05
N ALA A 99 -0.14 -2.85 -4.06
CA ALA A 99 0.01 -4.05 -3.23
C ALA A 99 -0.22 -5.35 -4.00
N GLU A 100 -1.13 -5.37 -4.97
CA GLU A 100 -1.35 -6.54 -5.84
C GLU A 100 -0.15 -6.81 -6.74
N LYS A 101 0.44 -5.76 -7.34
CA LYS A 101 1.69 -5.88 -8.11
C LYS A 101 2.82 -6.48 -7.27
N LEU A 102 2.99 -6.04 -6.02
CA LEU A 102 3.99 -6.59 -5.10
C LEU A 102 3.78 -8.08 -4.80
N LYS A 103 2.53 -8.55 -4.79
CA LYS A 103 2.24 -9.97 -4.59
C LYS A 103 2.61 -10.79 -5.83
N LEU A 104 2.35 -10.24 -7.02
CA LEU A 104 2.65 -10.87 -8.31
C LEU A 104 4.16 -10.94 -8.60
N SER A 105 4.96 -10.00 -8.12
CA SER A 105 6.42 -10.02 -8.29
C SER A 105 7.16 -10.99 -7.36
N LEU A 106 6.47 -11.52 -6.35
CA LEU A 106 7.02 -12.43 -5.33
C LEU A 106 6.41 -13.85 -5.42
N SER A 107 5.69 -14.16 -6.50
CA SER A 107 5.12 -15.49 -6.80
C SER A 107 5.78 -16.06 -8.05
#